data_AF-A0A7S2FZB8-F1
#
_entry.id   AF-A0A7S2FZB8-F1
#
_cell.length_a   1.000
_cell.length_b   1.000
_cell.length_c   1.000
_cell.angle_alpha   90.00
_cell.angle_beta   90.00
_cell.angle_gamma   90.00
#
_symmetry.space_group_name_H-M   'P 1'
#
loop_
_entity.id
_entity.type
_entity.pdbx_description
1 polymer ?
#
loop_
_entity_poly.entity_id
_entity_poly.type
_entity_poly.pdbx_seq_one_letter_code
_entity_poly.pdbx_strand_id
1 'polypeptide(L)'
;EPKFLNKICTDIIAYVDKKLEYTAGDFSSFAAKKGLSKEQIDAMLSGNLSFDTKKEGEEGEEAEGGASPKVAAPVAGPPKLSFPIPGSVEGVKSGSKSVLEAKNLWFRYSKDKDYLVRECNLKLSLNSRVAICGRNGCGKSTLMTLLCSEACLSESPEGAVGEVSRHCNLRMAYMKQDHLKALGPFFDTSPFVYITQRFKHGFDGDLQKRLVEPEDEEEAQRRKALAKEHGKYGNEVEELVSRTKMGTQLAYEVRWKGLDDPKQNTIEPISKLKAMGLDKVVIACDERIAAKAAGLDQRPLTRREVVRHCEAFGIDEEMCCNRQIRGFSAGQKV
;
A
#
# COMPACT_ATOMS: atom_id res chain seq x y z
N GLU A 1 -20.87 -2.58 -19.19
CA GLU A 1 -21.19 -3.73 -18.31
C GLU A 1 -20.00 -4.07 -17.40
N PRO A 2 -20.20 -4.19 -16.07
CA PRO A 2 -19.14 -4.45 -15.08
C PRO A 2 -18.63 -5.91 -15.09
N LYS A 3 -18.44 -6.52 -16.27
CA LYS A 3 -18.05 -7.93 -16.43
C LYS A 3 -16.79 -8.30 -15.66
N PHE A 4 -15.83 -7.38 -15.58
CA PHE A 4 -14.59 -7.59 -14.85
C PHE A 4 -14.79 -7.68 -13.34
N LEU A 5 -15.48 -6.68 -12.76
CA LEU A 5 -15.76 -6.65 -11.31
C LEU A 5 -16.60 -7.86 -10.91
N ASN A 6 -17.59 -8.24 -11.73
CA ASN A 6 -18.42 -9.40 -11.43
C ASN A 6 -17.68 -10.73 -11.47
N LYS A 7 -16.65 -10.83 -12.32
CA LYS A 7 -15.85 -12.06 -12.44
C LYS A 7 -14.85 -12.23 -11.28
N ILE A 8 -14.44 -11.12 -10.66
CA ILE A 8 -13.29 -11.11 -9.75
C ILE A 8 -13.70 -10.83 -8.31
N CYS A 9 -14.56 -9.85 -8.08
CA CYS A 9 -14.83 -9.36 -6.74
C CYS A 9 -15.64 -10.38 -5.92
N THR A 10 -15.19 -10.61 -4.69
CA THR A 10 -15.94 -11.32 -3.66
C THR A 10 -16.75 -10.36 -2.79
N ASP A 11 -16.26 -9.13 -2.68
CA ASP A 11 -16.84 -8.09 -1.84
C ASP A 11 -16.72 -6.73 -2.53
N ILE A 12 -17.75 -5.91 -2.37
CA ILE A 12 -17.76 -4.52 -2.78
C ILE A 12 -17.84 -3.65 -1.53
N ILE A 13 -16.90 -2.72 -1.41
CA ILE A 13 -16.90 -1.70 -0.38
C ILE A 13 -17.28 -0.38 -1.04
N ALA A 14 -18.47 0.09 -0.72
CA ALA A 14 -18.93 1.40 -1.18
C ALA A 14 -18.54 2.46 -0.17
N TYR A 15 -17.96 3.54 -0.66
CA TYR A 15 -17.61 4.72 0.11
C TYR A 15 -18.67 5.79 -0.11
N VAL A 16 -19.66 5.80 0.79
CA VAL A 16 -20.84 6.68 0.71
C VAL A 16 -20.89 7.51 1.98
N ASP A 17 -21.09 8.82 1.83
CA ASP A 17 -21.21 9.77 2.96
C ASP A 17 -20.07 9.67 4.00
N LYS A 18 -18.85 9.46 3.51
CA LYS A 18 -17.62 9.35 4.33
C LYS A 18 -17.59 8.10 5.25
N LYS A 19 -18.44 7.11 4.98
CA LYS A 19 -18.49 5.80 5.66
C LYS A 19 -18.28 4.65 4.67
N LEU A 20 -17.83 3.51 5.19
CA LEU A 20 -17.71 2.27 4.43
C LEU A 20 -18.97 1.43 4.59
N GLU A 21 -19.56 1.05 3.46
CA GLU A 21 -20.67 0.13 3.39
C GLU A 21 -20.22 -1.17 2.72
N TYR A 22 -20.38 -2.26 3.45
CA TYR A 22 -20.00 -3.59 2.99
C TYR A 22 -21.15 -4.28 2.27
N THR A 23 -20.87 -4.78 1.07
CA THR A 23 -21.75 -5.69 0.36
C THR A 23 -20.98 -6.92 -0.08
N ALA A 24 -21.35 -8.08 0.48
CA ALA A 24 -20.84 -9.36 0.02
C ALA A 24 -21.45 -9.70 -1.35
N GLY A 25 -20.63 -10.25 -2.24
CA GLY A 25 -21.01 -10.59 -3.61
C GLY A 25 -20.38 -9.66 -4.65
N ASP A 26 -20.88 -9.78 -5.88
CA ASP A 26 -20.36 -9.06 -7.03
C ASP A 26 -20.91 -7.63 -7.16
N PHE A 27 -20.41 -6.88 -8.14
CA PHE A 27 -20.85 -5.50 -8.37
C PHE A 27 -22.33 -5.42 -8.76
N SER A 28 -22.86 -6.41 -9.49
CA SER A 28 -24.29 -6.48 -9.81
C SER A 28 -25.16 -6.65 -8.57
N SER A 29 -24.76 -7.50 -7.62
CA SER A 29 -25.45 -7.70 -6.34
C SER A 29 -25.45 -6.41 -5.51
N PHE A 30 -24.33 -5.69 -5.50
CA PHE A 30 -24.22 -4.37 -4.90
C PHE A 30 -25.17 -3.35 -5.56
N ALA A 31 -25.14 -3.24 -6.89
CA ALA A 31 -25.96 -2.29 -7.62
C ALA A 31 -27.46 -2.55 -7.42
N ALA A 32 -27.88 -3.81 -7.41
CA ALA A 32 -29.25 -4.21 -7.12
C ALA A 32 -29.67 -3.83 -5.69
N LYS A 33 -28.81 -4.11 -4.69
CA LYS A 33 -29.08 -3.77 -3.29
C LYS A 33 -29.20 -2.26 -3.05
N LYS A 34 -28.46 -1.46 -3.83
CA LYS A 34 -28.49 0.01 -3.78
C LYS A 34 -29.54 0.63 -4.70
N GLY A 35 -30.23 -0.16 -5.53
CA GLY A 35 -31.21 0.34 -6.50
C GLY A 35 -30.60 1.30 -7.53
N LEU A 36 -29.34 1.10 -7.91
CA LEU A 36 -28.63 1.99 -8.82
C LEU A 36 -29.18 1.86 -10.25
N SER A 37 -29.43 3.00 -10.90
CA SER A 37 -29.78 3.03 -12.32
C SER A 37 -28.58 2.66 -13.19
N LYS A 38 -28.82 2.28 -14.45
CA LYS A 38 -27.76 1.95 -15.41
C LYS A 38 -26.81 3.12 -15.66
N GLU A 39 -27.34 4.34 -15.69
CA GLU A 39 -26.57 5.59 -15.80
C GLU A 39 -25.67 5.81 -14.58
N GLN A 40 -26.19 5.55 -13.37
CA GLN A 40 -25.40 5.64 -12.14
C GLN A 40 -24.29 4.59 -12.10
N ILE A 41 -24.55 3.37 -12.58
CA ILE A 41 -23.55 2.31 -12.70
C ILE A 41 -22.43 2.73 -13.67
N ASP A 42 -22.78 3.24 -14.84
CA ASP A 42 -21.80 3.68 -15.83
C ASP A 42 -21.01 4.91 -15.35
N ALA A 43 -21.62 5.82 -14.58
CA ALA A 43 -20.93 6.90 -13.87
C ALA A 43 -19.94 6.38 -12.80
N MET A 44 -20.34 5.37 -12.02
CA MET A 44 -19.44 4.75 -11.03
C MET A 44 -18.23 4.06 -11.67
N LEU A 45 -18.41 3.46 -12.84
CA LEU A 45 -17.37 2.72 -13.56
C LEU A 45 -16.46 3.64 -14.40
N SER A 46 -16.98 4.75 -14.91
CA SER A 46 -16.21 5.75 -15.69
C SER A 46 -15.38 6.69 -14.80
N GLY A 47 -15.58 6.67 -13.48
CA GLY A 47 -14.84 7.52 -12.55
C GLY A 47 -15.33 8.97 -12.47
N ASN A 48 -16.42 9.33 -13.17
CA ASN A 48 -17.06 10.64 -13.07
C ASN A 48 -18.24 10.56 -12.10
N LEU A 49 -18.05 11.03 -10.87
CA LEU A 49 -19.16 11.18 -9.92
C LEU A 49 -19.13 12.55 -9.23
N SER A 50 -19.99 13.44 -9.71
CA SER A 50 -20.75 14.33 -8.83
C SER A 50 -21.96 13.55 -8.29
N PHE A 51 -22.22 13.64 -6.98
CA PHE A 51 -23.53 13.38 -6.42
C PHE A 51 -24.07 14.76 -6.08
N ASP A 52 -25.03 15.23 -6.86
CA ASP A 52 -25.90 16.33 -6.49
C ASP A 52 -27.31 15.79 -6.30
N THR A 53 -27.72 15.70 -5.05
CA THR A 53 -29.14 15.77 -4.70
C THR A 53 -29.62 17.19 -4.95
N LYS A 54 -29.90 17.52 -6.22
CA LYS A 54 -30.93 18.43 -6.74
C LYS A 54 -30.58 18.77 -8.18
N LYS A 55 -31.54 18.50 -9.08
CA LYS A 55 -31.53 19.00 -10.46
C LYS A 55 -31.53 20.53 -10.44
N GLU A 56 -30.67 21.13 -11.25
CA GLU A 56 -31.02 22.16 -12.23
C GLU A 56 -29.89 22.21 -13.27
N GLY A 57 -30.27 22.35 -14.54
CA GLY A 57 -29.42 22.04 -15.69
C GLY A 57 -28.43 23.14 -16.04
N GLU A 58 -27.45 22.78 -16.86
CA GLU A 58 -26.87 23.64 -17.88
C GLU A 58 -26.02 22.80 -18.84
N GLU A 59 -26.18 23.07 -20.14
CA GLU A 59 -25.51 22.45 -21.27
C GLU A 59 -24.04 22.91 -21.35
N GLY A 60 -23.15 22.05 -21.85
CA GLY A 60 -21.74 22.36 -22.06
C GLY A 60 -21.09 21.44 -23.10
N GLU A 61 -20.45 22.07 -24.08
CA GLU A 61 -20.04 21.58 -25.40
C GLU A 61 -19.04 20.41 -25.45
N GLU A 62 -19.21 19.57 -26.47
CA GLU A 62 -18.21 18.59 -26.94
C GLU A 62 -17.06 19.31 -27.69
N ALA A 63 -15.83 18.88 -27.43
CA ALA A 63 -14.66 19.25 -28.24
C ALA A 63 -14.02 17.99 -28.84
N GLU A 64 -14.11 17.89 -30.18
CA GLU A 64 -13.33 17.02 -31.07
C GLU A 64 -11.81 17.22 -30.83
N GLY A 65 -10.92 16.23 -30.89
CA GLY A 65 -10.67 15.30 -31.99
C GLY A 65 -9.28 15.59 -32.59
N GLY A 66 -8.21 15.14 -31.92
CA GLY A 66 -6.82 15.31 -32.38
C GLY A 66 -6.05 13.98 -32.44
N ALA A 67 -5.88 13.44 -33.63
CA ALA A 67 -5.22 12.15 -33.88
C ALA A 67 -3.69 12.22 -33.71
N SER A 68 -3.10 11.24 -33.00
CA SER A 68 -1.65 11.02 -32.94
C SER A 68 -1.24 9.84 -33.86
N PRO A 69 -0.02 9.84 -34.45
CA PRO A 69 0.36 8.85 -35.46
C PRO A 69 0.67 7.48 -34.85
N LYS A 70 0.14 6.43 -35.47
CA LYS A 70 0.39 5.02 -35.10
C LYS A 70 1.73 4.57 -35.68
N VAL A 71 2.68 4.19 -34.82
CA VAL A 71 3.84 3.38 -35.21
C VAL A 71 3.48 1.90 -34.99
N ALA A 72 3.74 1.08 -36.00
CA ALA A 72 3.36 -0.33 -36.08
C ALA A 72 4.03 -1.19 -34.99
N ALA A 73 3.24 -2.04 -34.34
CA ALA A 73 3.70 -3.04 -33.37
C ALA A 73 4.06 -4.36 -34.09
N PRO A 74 5.14 -5.05 -33.68
CA PRO A 74 5.38 -6.43 -34.11
C PRO A 74 4.43 -7.39 -33.40
N VAL A 75 4.17 -8.50 -34.08
CA VAL A 75 3.13 -9.50 -33.85
C VAL A 75 3.45 -10.44 -32.67
N ALA A 76 2.54 -10.59 -31.71
CA ALA A 76 2.03 -11.87 -31.15
C ALA A 76 1.30 -11.67 -29.80
N GLY A 77 -0.01 -11.41 -29.83
CA GLY A 77 -0.92 -11.44 -28.68
C GLY A 77 -0.71 -10.32 -27.63
N PRO A 78 -1.74 -9.93 -26.86
CA PRO A 78 -1.53 -9.00 -25.75
C PRO A 78 -0.60 -9.65 -24.73
N PRO A 79 0.47 -8.97 -24.27
CA PRO A 79 1.35 -9.51 -23.24
C PRO A 79 0.51 -9.89 -22.02
N LYS A 80 0.53 -11.17 -21.64
CA LYS A 80 -0.17 -11.64 -20.45
C LYS A 80 0.62 -11.18 -19.23
N LEU A 81 0.24 -10.04 -18.67
CA LEU A 81 0.69 -9.58 -17.35
C LEU A 81 0.47 -10.70 -16.33
N SER A 82 1.56 -11.20 -15.75
CA SER A 82 1.51 -12.29 -14.78
C SER A 82 2.22 -11.90 -13.48
N PHE A 83 1.45 -11.87 -12.40
CA PHE A 83 2.00 -11.67 -11.06
C PHE A 83 2.58 -12.98 -10.51
N PRO A 84 3.66 -12.90 -9.72
CA PRO A 84 4.18 -14.07 -9.03
C PRO A 84 3.15 -14.62 -8.04
N ILE A 85 3.16 -15.93 -7.85
CA ILE A 85 2.30 -16.60 -6.88
C ILE A 85 2.76 -16.20 -5.46
N PRO A 86 1.86 -15.67 -4.61
CA PRO A 86 2.21 -15.35 -3.23
C PRO A 86 2.66 -16.59 -2.45
N GLY A 87 3.70 -16.44 -1.63
CA GLY A 87 4.13 -17.49 -0.69
C GLY A 87 3.12 -17.67 0.46
N SER A 88 3.23 -18.79 1.17
CA SER A 88 2.41 -19.04 2.37
C SER A 88 2.79 -18.09 3.50
N VAL A 89 1.79 -17.53 4.18
CA VAL A 89 2.01 -16.71 5.38
C VAL A 89 2.06 -17.63 6.60
N GLU A 90 3.24 -17.78 7.20
CA GLU A 90 3.43 -18.60 8.40
C GLU A 90 2.46 -18.16 9.51
N GLY A 91 1.74 -19.12 10.11
CA GLY A 91 0.72 -18.85 11.13
C GLY A 91 -0.71 -18.67 10.58
N VAL A 92 -0.88 -18.62 9.25
CA VAL A 92 -2.18 -18.51 8.59
C VAL A 92 -2.45 -19.79 7.79
N LYS A 93 -3.27 -20.68 8.36
CA LYS A 93 -3.63 -21.97 7.72
C LYS A 93 -4.82 -21.87 6.75
N SER A 94 -5.70 -20.88 6.96
CA SER A 94 -6.88 -20.66 6.12
C SER A 94 -6.79 -19.30 5.43
N GLY A 95 -7.01 -19.26 4.12
CA GLY A 95 -7.04 -18.03 3.34
C GLY A 95 -8.21 -17.10 3.70
N SER A 96 -9.22 -17.58 4.43
CA SER A 96 -10.35 -16.78 4.93
C SER A 96 -10.06 -16.07 6.26
N LYS A 97 -8.96 -16.40 6.95
CA LYS A 97 -8.58 -15.73 8.19
C LYS A 97 -8.15 -14.30 7.87
N SER A 98 -8.66 -13.34 8.64
CA SER A 98 -8.26 -11.93 8.51
C SER A 98 -6.77 -11.78 8.79
N VAL A 99 -6.05 -11.17 7.85
CA VAL A 99 -4.60 -10.88 7.94
C VAL A 99 -4.33 -9.38 8.06
N LEU A 100 -5.30 -8.55 7.69
CA LEU A 100 -5.26 -7.10 7.83
C LEU A 100 -6.63 -6.64 8.36
N GLU A 101 -6.63 -5.93 9.48
CA GLU A 101 -7.85 -5.46 10.13
C GLU A 101 -7.68 -3.99 10.49
N ALA A 102 -8.65 -3.18 10.11
CA ALA A 102 -8.76 -1.78 10.48
C ALA A 102 -9.97 -1.61 11.40
N LYS A 103 -9.77 -0.97 12.55
CA LYS A 103 -10.82 -0.68 13.53
C LYS A 103 -10.90 0.81 13.80
N ASN A 104 -12.09 1.35 13.71
CA ASN A 104 -12.43 2.72 14.07
C ASN A 104 -11.47 3.75 13.44
N LEU A 105 -11.19 3.65 12.14
CA LEU A 105 -10.27 4.59 11.49
C LEU A 105 -10.93 5.96 11.31
N TRP A 106 -10.23 6.99 11.78
CA TRP A 106 -10.56 8.40 11.57
C TRP A 106 -9.37 9.10 10.90
N PHE A 107 -9.66 9.99 9.95
CA PHE A 107 -8.62 10.80 9.32
C PHE A 107 -9.14 12.14 8.82
N ARG A 108 -8.36 13.19 9.09
CA ARG A 108 -8.48 14.54 8.54
C ARG A 108 -7.09 15.13 8.31
N TYR A 109 -6.96 15.98 7.29
CA TYR A 109 -5.67 16.62 6.96
C TYR A 109 -5.24 17.70 7.96
N SER A 110 -6.19 18.34 8.64
CA SER A 110 -5.93 19.32 9.69
C SER A 110 -7.06 19.28 10.72
N LYS A 111 -6.80 19.75 11.94
CA LYS A 111 -7.80 19.87 13.01
C LYS A 111 -8.98 20.76 12.60
N ASP A 112 -8.75 21.74 11.74
CA ASP A 112 -9.78 22.68 11.27
C ASP A 112 -10.61 22.14 10.10
N LYS A 113 -10.20 21.00 9.53
CA LYS A 113 -10.90 20.38 8.41
C LYS A 113 -11.81 19.26 8.89
N ASP A 114 -12.86 19.06 8.11
CA ASP A 114 -13.73 17.91 8.22
C ASP A 114 -12.96 16.58 8.11
N TYR A 115 -13.40 15.59 8.88
CA TYR A 115 -12.99 14.21 8.67
C TYR A 115 -13.31 13.76 7.26
N LEU A 116 -12.27 13.27 6.57
CA LEU A 116 -12.36 12.65 5.26
C LEU A 116 -12.77 11.19 5.40
N VAL A 117 -12.20 10.50 6.38
CA VAL A 117 -12.49 9.11 6.77
C VAL A 117 -13.11 9.11 8.17
N ARG A 118 -14.30 8.52 8.31
CA ARG A 118 -15.06 8.49 9.57
C ARG A 118 -15.40 7.05 9.94
N GLU A 119 -15.01 6.64 11.15
CA GLU A 119 -15.41 5.38 11.77
C GLU A 119 -15.27 4.15 10.86
N CYS A 120 -14.17 4.07 10.11
CA CYS A 120 -14.02 3.03 9.10
C CYS A 120 -13.48 1.74 9.73
N ASN A 121 -14.22 0.65 9.57
CA ASN A 121 -13.86 -0.69 10.03
C ASN A 121 -13.74 -1.61 8.82
N LEU A 122 -12.66 -2.39 8.70
CA LEU A 122 -12.40 -3.30 7.57
C LEU A 122 -11.67 -4.56 8.03
N LYS A 123 -11.96 -5.70 7.41
CA LYS A 123 -11.19 -6.93 7.52
C LYS A 123 -10.86 -7.45 6.14
N LEU A 124 -9.59 -7.76 5.91
CA LEU A 124 -9.08 -8.34 4.67
C LEU A 124 -8.38 -9.67 4.98
N SER A 125 -8.67 -10.66 4.15
CA SER A 125 -8.11 -12.01 4.19
C SER A 125 -7.25 -12.25 2.94
N LEU A 126 -6.49 -13.34 2.89
CA LEU A 126 -5.65 -13.67 1.72
C LEU A 126 -6.48 -14.00 0.46
N ASN A 127 -7.73 -14.42 0.63
CA ASN A 127 -8.64 -14.71 -0.47
C ASN A 127 -9.52 -13.53 -0.87
N SER A 128 -9.43 -12.40 -0.16
CA SER A 128 -10.29 -11.24 -0.39
C SER A 128 -10.00 -10.60 -1.75
N ARG A 129 -11.05 -10.41 -2.55
CA ARG A 129 -10.99 -9.67 -3.83
C ARG A 129 -11.96 -8.52 -3.75
N VAL A 130 -11.44 -7.35 -3.37
CA VAL A 130 -12.26 -6.23 -2.94
C VAL A 130 -12.12 -5.07 -3.91
N ALA A 131 -13.25 -4.51 -4.32
CA ALA A 131 -13.30 -3.22 -5.02
C ALA A 131 -13.79 -2.12 -4.06
N ILE A 132 -13.09 -0.99 -4.05
CA ILE A 132 -13.51 0.22 -3.33
C ILE A 132 -14.14 1.17 -4.34
N CYS A 133 -15.44 1.41 -4.22
CA CYS A 133 -16.21 2.26 -5.14
C CYS A 133 -16.66 3.54 -4.42
N GLY A 134 -16.69 4.67 -5.12
CA GLY A 134 -17.15 5.94 -4.55
C GLY A 134 -16.70 7.15 -5.38
N ARG A 135 -17.14 8.35 -5.00
CA ARG A 135 -16.80 9.60 -5.71
C ARG A 135 -15.31 9.87 -5.76
N ASN A 136 -14.85 10.61 -6.77
CA ASN A 136 -13.50 11.18 -6.71
C ASN A 136 -13.43 12.20 -5.58
N GLY A 137 -12.30 12.23 -4.87
CA GLY A 137 -12.13 13.11 -3.70
C GLY A 137 -12.82 12.66 -2.41
N CYS A 138 -13.57 11.55 -2.38
CA CYS A 138 -14.21 11.09 -1.13
C CYS A 138 -13.23 10.49 -0.10
N GLY A 139 -11.99 10.17 -0.52
CA GLY A 139 -10.96 9.64 0.37
C GLY A 139 -10.51 8.21 0.09
N LYS A 140 -10.89 7.59 -1.04
CA LYS A 140 -10.47 6.21 -1.40
C LYS A 140 -8.96 6.01 -1.35
N SER A 141 -8.20 6.89 -2.02
CA SER A 141 -6.73 6.81 -2.04
C SER A 141 -6.14 7.06 -0.64
N THR A 142 -6.77 7.95 0.13
CA THR A 142 -6.37 8.19 1.53
C THR A 142 -6.60 6.95 2.38
N LEU A 143 -7.74 6.27 2.25
CA LEU A 143 -8.03 5.00 2.93
C LEU A 143 -6.98 3.94 2.59
N MET A 144 -6.58 3.81 1.31
CA MET A 144 -5.51 2.89 0.91
C MET A 144 -4.17 3.23 1.58
N THR A 145 -3.81 4.51 1.64
CA THR A 145 -2.59 4.99 2.33
C THR A 145 -2.64 4.67 3.83
N LEU A 146 -3.80 4.83 4.49
CA LEU A 146 -3.99 4.46 5.91
C LEU A 146 -3.89 2.95 6.11
N LEU A 147 -4.52 2.15 5.24
CA LEU A 147 -4.42 0.69 5.26
C LEU A 147 -3.00 0.18 5.01
N CYS A 148 -2.14 0.98 4.38
CA CYS A 148 -0.71 0.74 4.17
C CYS A 148 0.19 1.35 5.27
N SER A 149 -0.39 2.02 6.29
CA SER A 149 0.31 2.66 7.42
C SER A 149 1.32 3.73 7.00
N GLU A 150 1.03 4.40 5.89
CA GLU A 150 1.86 5.49 5.35
C GLU A 150 1.29 6.87 5.67
N ALA A 151 0.35 6.93 6.61
CA ALA A 151 -0.19 8.16 7.15
C ALA A 151 -0.63 7.91 8.59
N CYS A 152 -0.47 8.91 9.45
CA CYS A 152 -0.92 8.84 10.83
C CYS A 152 -2.44 8.99 10.92
N LEU A 153 -3.08 8.18 11.76
CA LEU A 153 -4.51 8.30 12.04
C LEU A 153 -4.80 9.57 12.84
N SER A 154 -5.98 10.12 12.64
CA SER A 154 -6.50 11.19 13.49
C SER A 154 -7.29 10.58 14.65
N GLU A 155 -7.33 11.31 15.77
CA GLU A 155 -8.24 11.01 16.88
C GLU A 155 -9.70 11.10 16.40
N SER A 156 -10.57 10.29 17.01
CA SER A 156 -12.02 10.40 16.83
C SER A 156 -12.54 11.68 17.52
N PRO A 157 -13.80 12.09 17.25
CA PRO A 157 -14.45 13.17 18.00
C PRO A 157 -14.50 12.93 19.52
N GLU A 158 -14.42 11.68 19.95
CA GLU A 158 -14.44 11.24 21.35
C GLU A 158 -13.03 11.08 21.95
N GLY A 159 -11.99 11.40 21.17
CA GLY A 159 -10.58 11.29 21.58
C GLY A 159 -9.99 9.88 21.47
N ALA A 160 -10.70 8.92 20.89
CA ALA A 160 -10.20 7.56 20.70
C ALA A 160 -9.37 7.46 19.40
N VAL A 161 -8.23 6.77 19.45
CA VAL A 161 -7.40 6.50 18.27
C VAL A 161 -7.75 5.13 17.69
N GLY A 162 -8.00 5.09 16.38
CA GLY A 162 -8.21 3.83 15.65
C GLY A 162 -6.94 3.00 15.52
N GLU A 163 -7.06 1.76 15.04
CA GLU A 163 -5.90 0.88 14.83
C GLU A 163 -5.99 0.15 13.49
N VAL A 164 -4.84 0.04 12.81
CA VAL A 164 -4.64 -0.88 11.69
C VAL A 164 -3.73 -2.02 12.17
N SER A 165 -4.31 -3.19 12.37
CA SER A 165 -3.62 -4.41 12.76
C SER A 165 -3.25 -5.24 11.54
N ARG A 166 -2.02 -5.75 11.51
CA ARG A 166 -1.49 -6.61 10.44
C ARG A 166 -0.93 -7.89 11.01
N HIS A 167 -1.02 -8.94 10.23
CA HIS A 167 -0.27 -10.15 10.50
C HIS A 167 1.23 -9.87 10.28
N CYS A 168 2.07 -10.19 11.26
CA CYS A 168 3.52 -9.90 11.28
C CYS A 168 4.35 -10.56 10.15
N ASN A 169 3.78 -11.51 9.41
CA ASN A 169 4.39 -12.15 8.24
C ASN A 169 3.70 -11.78 6.92
N LEU A 170 2.77 -10.81 6.93
CA LEU A 170 2.09 -10.33 5.74
C LEU A 170 2.98 -9.33 5.00
N ARG A 171 3.24 -9.60 3.72
CA ARG A 171 3.87 -8.64 2.82
C ARG A 171 2.83 -7.96 1.94
N MET A 172 2.93 -6.65 1.83
CA MET A 172 2.00 -5.84 1.05
C MET A 172 2.73 -5.10 -0.07
N ALA A 173 2.36 -5.40 -1.31
CA ALA A 173 2.77 -4.61 -2.47
C ALA A 173 1.72 -3.52 -2.71
N TYR A 174 2.11 -2.25 -2.51
CA TYR A 174 1.24 -1.11 -2.74
C TYR A 174 1.69 -0.31 -3.96
N MET A 175 0.82 -0.22 -4.96
CA MET A 175 1.00 0.61 -6.14
C MET A 175 0.15 1.88 -5.98
N LYS A 176 0.82 3.02 -5.80
CA LYS A 176 0.17 4.34 -5.71
C LYS A 176 -0.23 4.85 -7.09
N GLN A 177 -1.23 5.73 -7.11
CA GLN A 177 -1.57 6.50 -8.31
C GLN A 177 -0.37 7.33 -8.83
N ASP A 178 0.40 7.92 -7.92
CA ASP A 178 1.58 8.75 -8.22
C ASP A 178 2.92 7.97 -8.22
N HIS A 179 2.90 6.66 -8.49
CA HIS A 179 4.12 5.83 -8.46
C HIS A 179 5.25 6.34 -9.39
N LEU A 180 4.89 7.03 -10.48
CA LEU A 180 5.84 7.64 -11.41
C LEU A 180 6.74 8.72 -10.76
N LYS A 181 6.26 9.40 -9.72
CA LYS A 181 7.08 10.38 -8.98
C LYS A 181 8.23 9.69 -8.24
N ALA A 182 7.95 8.53 -7.64
CA ALA A 182 8.96 7.73 -6.96
C ALA A 182 10.00 7.14 -7.95
N LEU A 183 9.59 6.93 -9.21
CA LEU A 183 10.46 6.45 -10.28
C LEU A 183 11.37 7.55 -10.86
N GLY A 184 11.06 8.84 -10.60
CA GLY A 184 11.76 10.00 -11.16
C GLY A 184 13.29 9.94 -11.05
N PRO A 185 13.87 9.67 -9.86
CA PRO A 185 15.33 9.56 -9.69
C PRO A 185 16.00 8.48 -10.55
N PHE A 186 15.22 7.50 -11.03
CA PHE A 186 15.71 6.36 -11.80
C PHE A 186 15.43 6.49 -13.30
N PHE A 187 14.86 7.60 -13.78
CA PHE A 187 14.56 7.78 -15.21
C PHE A 187 15.77 7.63 -16.12
N ASP A 188 16.96 7.99 -15.64
CA ASP A 188 18.21 7.89 -16.42
C ASP A 188 18.91 6.53 -16.30
N THR A 189 18.29 5.60 -15.57
CA THR A 189 18.75 4.21 -15.40
C THR A 189 17.87 3.24 -16.20
N SER A 190 18.32 1.99 -16.35
CA SER A 190 17.51 0.92 -16.95
C SER A 190 16.66 0.22 -15.89
N PRO A 191 15.54 -0.44 -16.27
CA PRO A 191 14.74 -1.24 -15.34
C PRO A 191 15.55 -2.26 -14.54
N PHE A 192 16.56 -2.86 -15.16
CA PHE A 192 17.50 -3.76 -14.49
C PHE A 192 18.22 -3.07 -13.32
N VAL A 193 18.79 -1.89 -13.55
CA VAL A 193 19.49 -1.12 -12.51
C VAL A 193 18.51 -0.70 -11.41
N TYR A 194 17.31 -0.25 -11.77
CA TYR A 194 16.28 0.11 -10.80
C TYR A 194 15.91 -1.06 -9.86
N ILE A 195 15.58 -2.23 -10.41
CA ILE A 195 15.18 -3.40 -9.61
C ILE A 195 16.35 -3.90 -8.75
N THR A 196 17.55 -3.98 -9.33
CA THR A 196 18.73 -4.46 -8.59
C THR A 196 19.13 -3.53 -7.44
N GLN A 197 18.99 -2.21 -7.62
CA GLN A 197 19.24 -1.24 -6.55
C GLN A 197 18.15 -1.29 -5.47
N ARG A 198 16.87 -1.33 -5.86
CA ARG A 198 15.74 -1.37 -4.92
C ARG A 198 15.75 -2.61 -4.04
N PHE A 199 16.14 -3.76 -4.58
CA PHE A 199 16.13 -5.05 -3.87
C PHE A 199 17.52 -5.54 -3.41
N LYS A 200 18.55 -4.68 -3.46
CA LYS A 200 19.96 -5.03 -3.18
C LYS A 200 20.17 -5.83 -1.90
N HIS A 201 19.37 -5.57 -0.87
CA HIS A 201 19.49 -6.19 0.46
C HIS A 201 18.55 -7.38 0.70
N GLY A 202 17.86 -7.88 -0.34
CA GLY A 202 16.91 -8.99 -0.24
C GLY A 202 15.51 -8.55 0.23
N PHE A 203 15.24 -7.26 0.29
CA PHE A 203 13.94 -6.66 0.63
C PHE A 203 13.79 -5.33 -0.12
N ASP A 204 12.58 -4.78 -0.13
CA ASP A 204 12.27 -3.51 -0.79
C ASP A 204 12.86 -2.32 -0.02
N GLY A 205 13.99 -1.79 -0.47
CA GLY A 205 14.68 -0.67 0.18
C GLY A 205 13.90 0.64 0.14
N ASP A 206 13.11 0.87 -0.91
CA ASP A 206 12.29 2.09 -1.02
C ASP A 206 11.15 2.06 0.01
N LEU A 207 10.53 0.89 0.21
CA LEU A 207 9.52 0.72 1.25
C LEU A 207 10.12 0.89 2.66
N GLN A 208 11.31 0.32 2.91
CA GLN A 208 11.98 0.46 4.20
C GLN A 208 12.26 1.92 4.56
N LYS A 209 12.82 2.69 3.63
CA LYS A 209 13.06 4.13 3.84
C LYS A 209 11.77 4.85 4.23
N ARG A 210 10.69 4.62 3.48
CA ARG A 210 9.39 5.26 3.71
C ARG A 210 8.73 4.91 5.04
N LEU A 211 9.02 3.73 5.60
CA LEU A 211 8.48 3.30 6.89
C LEU A 211 9.36 3.74 8.07
N VAL A 212 10.68 3.71 7.90
CA VAL A 212 11.64 4.01 8.96
C VAL A 212 11.86 5.51 9.12
N GLU A 213 12.05 6.23 8.02
CA GLU A 213 12.28 7.66 8.05
C GLU A 213 11.00 8.39 8.51
N PRO A 214 11.12 9.41 9.38
CA PRO A 214 9.99 10.23 9.77
C PRO A 214 9.45 11.01 8.56
N GLU A 215 8.14 11.21 8.48
CA GLU A 215 7.50 11.92 7.36
C GLU A 215 7.82 13.42 7.38
N ASP A 216 7.92 13.99 8.58
CA ASP A 216 8.19 15.40 8.82
C ASP A 216 9.03 15.64 10.09
N GLU A 217 9.46 16.88 10.28
CA GLU A 217 10.24 17.31 11.45
C GLU A 217 9.45 17.19 12.76
N GLU A 218 8.11 17.31 12.72
CA GLU A 218 7.26 17.20 13.91
C GLU A 218 7.25 15.76 14.43
N GLU A 219 7.08 14.77 13.54
CA GLU A 219 7.21 13.35 13.84
C GLU A 219 8.63 13.03 14.34
N ALA A 220 9.67 13.57 13.70
CA ALA A 220 11.05 13.37 14.11
C ALA A 220 11.31 13.89 15.54
N GLN A 221 10.82 15.08 15.88
CA GLN A 221 10.93 15.66 17.23
C GLN A 221 10.12 14.86 18.26
N ARG A 222 8.91 14.43 17.91
CA ARG A 222 8.08 13.57 18.78
C ARG A 222 8.78 12.24 19.09
N ARG A 223 9.33 11.56 18.08
CA ARG A 223 10.09 10.31 18.27
C ARG A 223 11.30 10.53 19.19
N LYS A 224 12.04 11.64 19.03
CA LYS A 224 13.16 12.00 19.93
C LYS A 224 12.72 12.24 21.38
N ALA A 225 11.57 12.90 21.59
CA ALA A 225 11.04 13.13 22.93
C ALA A 225 10.65 11.79 23.61
N LEU A 226 9.94 10.93 22.88
CA LEU A 226 9.54 9.60 23.37
C LEU A 226 10.76 8.68 23.61
N ALA A 227 11.81 8.82 22.80
CA ALA A 227 13.07 8.11 23.00
C ALA A 227 13.76 8.53 24.30
N LYS A 228 13.72 9.81 24.69
CA LYS A 228 14.25 10.26 25.98
C LYS A 228 13.49 9.67 27.17
N GLU A 229 12.18 9.45 27.01
CA GLU A 229 11.31 8.92 28.06
C GLU A 229 11.41 7.39 28.21
N HIS A 230 11.34 6.66 27.09
CA HIS A 230 11.23 5.20 27.10
C HIS A 230 12.47 4.47 26.59
N GLY A 231 13.39 5.18 25.93
CA GLY A 231 14.58 4.62 25.33
C GLY A 231 15.65 4.27 26.35
N LYS A 232 16.49 3.29 26.02
CA LYS A 232 17.62 2.91 26.88
C LYS A 232 18.59 4.08 27.00
N TYR A 233 18.80 4.58 28.21
CA TYR A 233 19.58 5.79 28.48
C TYR A 233 19.09 7.05 27.72
N GLY A 234 17.82 7.05 27.31
CA GLY A 234 17.25 8.13 26.49
C GLY A 234 17.66 8.08 25.01
N ASN A 235 18.25 6.98 24.54
CA ASN A 235 18.67 6.83 23.15
C ASN A 235 17.49 6.48 22.24
N GLU A 236 17.58 6.93 21.00
CA GLU A 236 16.66 6.54 19.92
C GLU A 236 16.93 5.10 19.47
N VAL A 237 15.91 4.46 18.90
CA VAL A 237 16.08 3.19 18.21
C VAL A 237 16.82 3.43 16.90
N GLU A 238 17.92 2.70 16.69
CA GLU A 238 18.67 2.72 15.45
C GLU A 238 18.14 1.67 14.48
N GLU A 239 17.99 0.43 14.94
CA GLU A 239 17.51 -0.69 14.12
C GLU A 239 16.77 -1.70 14.99
N LEU A 240 15.67 -2.25 14.46
CA LEU A 240 15.06 -3.47 14.99
C LEU A 240 15.71 -4.66 14.27
N VAL A 241 16.48 -5.46 15.00
CA VAL A 241 17.35 -6.49 14.44
C VAL A 241 16.60 -7.80 14.18
N SER A 242 15.89 -8.26 15.20
CA SER A 242 15.19 -9.54 15.19
C SER A 242 13.85 -9.45 15.93
N ARG A 243 12.99 -10.45 15.70
CA ARG A 243 11.68 -10.60 16.35
C ARG A 243 11.64 -11.92 17.10
N THR A 244 11.14 -11.89 18.33
CA THR A 244 10.88 -13.06 19.16
C THR A 244 9.49 -12.99 19.79
N LYS A 245 9.06 -14.09 20.42
CA LYS A 245 7.83 -14.13 21.23
C LYS A 245 8.19 -14.00 22.70
N MET A 246 7.53 -13.08 23.40
CA MET A 246 7.65 -12.89 24.84
C MET A 246 6.27 -13.10 25.47
N GLY A 247 6.03 -14.33 25.95
CA GLY A 247 4.70 -14.76 26.40
C GLY A 247 3.69 -14.72 25.24
N THR A 248 2.65 -13.90 25.37
CA THR A 248 1.58 -13.74 24.37
C THR A 248 1.86 -12.61 23.36
N GLN A 249 2.87 -11.78 23.60
CA GLN A 249 3.20 -10.62 22.77
C GLN A 249 4.45 -10.87 21.93
N LEU A 250 4.57 -10.13 20.82
CA LEU A 250 5.81 -10.04 20.08
C LEU A 250 6.75 -9.06 20.78
N ALA A 251 8.03 -9.38 20.75
CA ALA A 251 9.10 -8.52 21.21
C ALA A 251 10.20 -8.46 20.16
N TYR A 252 10.93 -7.35 20.14
CA TYR A 252 11.94 -7.09 19.13
C TYR A 252 13.26 -6.80 19.80
N GLU A 253 14.32 -7.31 19.20
CA GLU A 253 15.67 -6.93 19.56
C GLU A 253 15.97 -5.54 19.00
N VAL A 254 16.27 -4.61 19.89
CA VAL A 254 16.50 -3.20 19.61
C VAL A 254 17.99 -2.90 19.69
N ARG A 255 18.56 -2.43 18.57
CA ARG A 255 19.85 -1.73 18.57
C ARG A 255 19.58 -0.24 18.82
N TRP A 256 20.27 0.32 19.81
CA TRP A 256 20.09 1.70 20.24
C TRP A 256 21.16 2.58 19.62
N LYS A 257 20.75 3.78 19.18
CA LYS A 257 21.66 4.74 18.54
C LYS A 257 22.78 5.14 19.49
N GLY A 258 24.02 5.06 19.00
CA GLY A 258 25.22 5.38 19.78
C GLY A 258 25.69 4.24 20.71
N LEU A 259 25.02 3.09 20.70
CA LEU A 259 25.43 1.88 21.41
C LEU A 259 25.79 0.78 20.40
N ASP A 260 27.01 0.85 19.86
CA ASP A 260 27.44 -0.03 18.76
C ASP A 260 27.73 -1.48 19.19
N ASP A 261 27.96 -1.72 20.49
CA ASP A 261 28.20 -3.07 21.02
C ASP A 261 26.89 -3.89 21.02
N PRO A 262 26.79 -4.99 20.24
CA PRO A 262 25.58 -5.82 20.19
C PRO A 262 25.14 -6.38 21.55
N LYS A 263 26.05 -6.50 22.53
CA LYS A 263 25.70 -6.91 23.90
C LYS A 263 24.80 -5.91 24.62
N GLN A 264 24.72 -4.69 24.11
CA GLN A 264 23.89 -3.62 24.65
C GLN A 264 22.49 -3.58 24.02
N ASN A 265 22.20 -4.44 23.04
CA ASN A 265 20.85 -4.61 22.52
C ASN A 265 19.90 -5.05 23.64
N THR A 266 18.65 -4.61 23.59
CA THR A 266 17.60 -5.06 24.51
C THR A 266 16.45 -5.68 23.75
N ILE A 267 15.70 -6.56 24.40
CA ILE A 267 14.47 -7.13 23.86
C ILE A 267 13.30 -6.31 24.42
N GLU A 268 12.62 -5.57 23.56
CA GLU A 268 11.52 -4.69 23.96
C GLU A 268 10.18 -5.20 23.40
N PRO A 269 9.11 -5.23 24.19
CA PRO A 269 7.79 -5.64 23.72
C PRO A 269 7.21 -4.66 22.71
N ILE A 270 6.38 -5.17 21.80
CA ILE A 270 5.69 -4.33 20.79
C ILE A 270 4.91 -3.18 21.41
N SER A 271 4.30 -3.37 22.59
CA SER A 271 3.56 -2.32 23.30
C SER A 271 4.42 -1.10 23.62
N LYS A 272 5.68 -1.31 24.03
CA LYS A 272 6.63 -0.23 24.30
C LYS A 272 7.07 0.46 23.02
N LEU A 273 7.34 -0.29 21.94
CA LEU A 273 7.70 0.30 20.65
C LEU A 273 6.56 1.15 20.06
N LYS A 274 5.30 0.72 20.22
CA LYS A 274 4.13 1.53 19.86
C LYS A 274 4.01 2.78 20.73
N ALA A 275 4.25 2.69 22.04
CA ALA A 275 4.29 3.85 22.92
C ALA A 275 5.39 4.85 22.54
N MET A 276 6.49 4.38 21.94
CA MET A 276 7.54 5.21 21.36
C MET A 276 7.19 5.80 19.97
N GLY A 277 6.01 5.52 19.42
CA GLY A 277 5.59 5.96 18.09
C GLY A 277 6.32 5.25 16.94
N LEU A 278 6.82 4.03 17.17
CA LEU A 278 7.63 3.26 16.23
C LEU A 278 6.84 2.18 15.48
N ASP A 279 5.51 2.31 15.37
CA ASP A 279 4.64 1.37 14.66
C ASP A 279 5.12 1.09 13.23
N LYS A 280 5.52 2.13 12.49
CA LYS A 280 6.03 1.99 11.12
C LYS A 280 7.38 1.25 11.08
N VAL A 281 8.25 1.48 12.07
CA VAL A 281 9.55 0.79 12.18
C VAL A 281 9.36 -0.69 12.51
N VAL A 282 8.37 -1.02 13.35
CA VAL A 282 7.97 -2.41 13.61
C VAL A 282 7.49 -3.09 12.33
N ILE A 283 6.63 -2.42 11.55
CA ILE A 283 6.17 -2.94 10.24
C ILE A 283 7.36 -3.15 9.30
N ALA A 284 8.32 -2.23 9.27
CA ALA A 284 9.52 -2.35 8.45
C ALA A 284 10.36 -3.59 8.83
N CYS A 285 10.54 -3.85 10.13
CA CYS A 285 11.22 -5.04 10.63
C CYS A 285 10.49 -6.33 10.24
N ASP A 286 9.17 -6.37 10.46
CA ASP A 286 8.32 -7.50 10.09
C ASP A 286 8.37 -7.80 8.58
N GLU A 287 8.32 -6.77 7.73
CA GLU A 287 8.44 -6.91 6.28
C GLU A 287 9.81 -7.51 5.88
N ARG A 288 10.89 -7.10 6.55
CA ARG A 288 12.24 -7.63 6.33
C ARG A 288 12.33 -9.12 6.68
N ILE A 289 11.78 -9.49 7.83
CA ILE A 289 11.72 -10.89 8.29
C ILE A 289 10.85 -11.72 7.34
N ALA A 290 9.70 -11.19 6.93
CA ALA A 290 8.79 -11.86 6.00
C ALA A 290 9.40 -12.00 4.59
N ALA A 291 10.19 -11.03 4.13
CA ALA A 291 10.89 -11.09 2.85
C ALA A 291 11.95 -12.19 2.88
N LYS A 292 12.74 -12.25 3.96
CA LYS A 292 13.72 -13.31 4.17
C LYS A 292 13.07 -14.69 4.27
N ALA A 293 11.98 -14.81 5.02
CA ALA A 293 11.21 -16.07 5.13
C ALA A 293 10.63 -16.52 3.79
N ALA A 294 10.28 -15.58 2.91
CA ALA A 294 9.84 -15.87 1.54
C ALA A 294 10.98 -16.21 0.56
N GLY A 295 12.23 -16.27 1.03
CA GLY A 295 13.41 -16.56 0.21
C GLY A 295 13.79 -15.44 -0.76
N LEU A 296 13.35 -14.21 -0.50
CA LEU A 296 13.63 -13.07 -1.38
C LEU A 296 15.12 -12.68 -1.37
N ASP A 297 15.81 -12.95 -0.26
CA ASP A 297 17.27 -12.85 -0.12
C ASP A 297 18.01 -13.96 -0.89
N GLN A 298 17.37 -15.11 -1.10
CA GLN A 298 17.90 -16.22 -1.90
C GLN A 298 17.65 -16.05 -3.40
N ARG A 299 16.69 -15.20 -3.79
CA ARG A 299 16.38 -14.93 -5.19
C ARG A 299 17.51 -14.08 -5.80
N PRO A 300 18.30 -14.63 -6.73
CA PRO A 300 19.47 -13.93 -7.22
C PRO A 300 19.08 -12.76 -8.13
N LEU A 301 19.65 -11.58 -7.87
CA LEU A 301 19.48 -10.38 -8.70
C LEU A 301 20.34 -10.42 -9.98
N THR A 302 20.39 -11.59 -10.63
CA THR A 302 21.11 -11.78 -11.89
C THR A 302 20.30 -11.20 -13.05
N ARG A 303 20.99 -10.80 -14.12
CA ARG A 303 20.36 -10.33 -15.37
C ARG A 303 19.26 -11.27 -15.84
N ARG A 304 19.53 -12.58 -15.90
CA ARG A 304 18.57 -13.60 -16.34
C ARG A 304 17.27 -13.59 -15.53
N GLU A 305 17.37 -13.49 -14.21
CA GLU A 305 16.21 -13.56 -13.32
C GLU A 305 15.38 -12.26 -13.35
N VAL A 306 16.06 -11.10 -13.39
CA VAL A 306 15.39 -9.80 -13.50
C VAL A 306 14.70 -9.64 -14.85
N VAL A 307 15.36 -10.01 -15.95
CA VAL A 307 14.78 -9.99 -17.30
C VAL A 307 13.55 -10.90 -17.35
N ARG A 308 13.65 -12.15 -16.89
CA ARG A 308 12.51 -13.07 -16.82
C ARG A 308 11.33 -12.48 -16.04
N HIS A 309 11.61 -11.77 -14.94
CA HIS A 309 10.57 -11.10 -14.17
C HIS A 309 9.92 -9.96 -14.95
N CYS A 310 10.71 -9.12 -15.61
CA CYS A 310 10.25 -8.02 -16.46
C CYS A 310 9.47 -8.49 -17.70
N GLU A 311 9.86 -9.61 -18.30
CA GLU A 311 9.17 -10.22 -19.45
C GLU A 311 7.74 -10.63 -19.10
N ALA A 312 7.48 -11.06 -17.85
CA ALA A 312 6.14 -11.34 -17.36
C ALA A 312 5.22 -10.10 -17.34
N PHE A 313 5.80 -8.90 -17.47
CA PHE A 313 5.10 -7.62 -17.60
C PHE A 313 5.26 -6.99 -18.99
N GLY A 314 5.77 -7.73 -19.98
CA GLY A 314 5.92 -7.25 -21.36
C GLY A 314 7.11 -6.31 -21.58
N ILE A 315 8.09 -6.29 -20.66
CA ILE A 315 9.36 -5.60 -20.82
C ILE A 315 10.41 -6.64 -21.23
N ASP A 316 10.81 -6.63 -22.50
CA ASP A 316 11.81 -7.56 -23.03
C ASP A 316 13.24 -7.27 -22.51
N GLU A 317 14.19 -8.13 -22.86
CA GLU A 317 15.58 -8.01 -22.42
C GLU A 317 16.24 -6.69 -22.87
N GLU A 318 15.98 -6.26 -24.10
CA GLU A 318 16.58 -5.04 -24.67
C GLU A 318 16.10 -3.80 -23.92
N MET A 319 14.79 -3.72 -23.68
CA MET A 319 14.18 -2.69 -22.86
C MET A 319 14.69 -2.75 -21.42
N CYS A 320 14.74 -3.94 -20.82
CA CYS A 320 15.13 -4.13 -19.42
C CYS A 320 16.59 -3.72 -19.12
N CYS A 321 17.52 -4.09 -20.01
CA CYS A 321 18.95 -3.93 -19.75
C CYS A 321 19.55 -2.67 -20.38
N ASN A 322 19.13 -2.30 -21.59
CA ASN A 322 19.86 -1.34 -22.43
C ASN A 322 19.13 -0.01 -22.60
N ARG A 323 17.81 0.04 -22.38
CA ARG A 323 17.01 1.25 -22.56
C ARG A 323 16.80 1.97 -21.22
N GLN A 324 16.92 3.29 -21.24
CA GLN A 324 16.61 4.13 -20.07
C GLN A 324 15.10 4.25 -19.86
N ILE A 325 14.68 4.22 -18.60
CA ILE A 325 13.27 4.32 -18.20
C ILE A 325 12.62 5.61 -18.72
N ARG A 326 13.38 6.71 -18.84
CA ARG A 326 12.92 8.00 -19.39
C ARG A 326 12.19 7.80 -20.73
N GLY A 327 12.73 6.96 -21.60
CA GLY A 327 12.21 6.69 -22.94
C GLY A 327 11.03 5.72 -23.00
N PHE A 328 10.57 5.17 -21.88
CA PHE A 328 9.44 4.25 -21.83
C PHE A 328 8.11 5.01 -21.95
N SER A 329 7.11 4.38 -22.56
CA SER A 329 5.74 4.91 -22.56
C SER A 329 5.17 4.95 -21.14
N ALA A 330 4.12 5.75 -20.90
CA ALA A 330 3.48 5.80 -19.59
C ALA A 330 3.03 4.40 -19.12
N GLY A 331 2.43 3.60 -20.02
CA GLY A 331 1.98 2.25 -19.71
C GLY A 331 3.09 1.22 -19.47
N GLN A 332 4.32 1.47 -19.95
CA GLN A 332 5.49 0.64 -19.64
C GLN A 332 6.19 1.05 -18.34
N LYS A 333 5.96 2.30 -17.88
CA LYS A 333 6.46 2.79 -16.59
C LYS A 333 5.57 2.35 -15.42
N VAL A 334 4.29 2.11 -15.68
CA VAL A 334 3.33 1.47 -14.76
C VAL A 334 3.65 -0.02 -14.64
#